data_AF-A0A6I4YVR6-F1
#
_entry.id   AF-A0A6I4YVR6-F1
#
_cell.length_a   1.000
_cell.length_b   1.000
_cell.length_c   1.000
_cell.angle_alpha   90.00
_cell.angle_beta   90.00
_cell.angle_gamma   90.00
#
_symmetry.space_group_name_H-M   'P 1'
#
loop_
_entity.id
_entity.type
_entity.pdbx_description
1 polymer ?
#
loop_
_entity_poly.entity_id
_entity_poly.type
_entity_poly.pdbx_seq_one_letter_code
_entity_poly.pdbx_strand_id
1 'polypeptide(L)'
;MTDLPAPLTSPDCDLRGYDFMPLFATRLLDSDLYALSTGAEFKAALTLWCKAWLQVPAGSLPADERILAHLSMTGSTWDCVRDIALHGWMQCSDGRLYHPLIAQEAIKAFAMRRKERERKARQRARLRSGASLSHGTTEGRDASFRADRDSDKDSDSESPGTPRQAPHDGQRLSDSWMLTDELAAYAHELGLSPAREAESFCDYWRSTANERAVKHDWNAAFRIWCRKSAERRQTRRASSSRPSSTTEQNRSELLALARGALS
;
A
#
# COMPACT_ATOMS: atom_id res chain seq x y z
N MET A 1 -12.75 -44.92 -0.46
CA MET A 1 -13.13 -43.51 -0.23
C MET A 1 -11.84 -42.75 -0.07
N THR A 2 -11.45 -41.93 -1.05
CA THR A 2 -10.27 -41.08 -0.92
C THR A 2 -10.56 -40.05 0.17
N ASP A 3 -9.80 -40.10 1.26
CA ASP A 3 -9.91 -39.16 2.37
C ASP A 3 -9.31 -37.82 1.92
N LEU A 4 -10.14 -37.01 1.25
CA LEU A 4 -9.73 -35.71 0.75
C LEU A 4 -9.66 -34.71 1.91
N PRO A 5 -8.66 -33.82 1.93
CA PRO A 5 -8.51 -32.83 2.98
C PRO A 5 -9.68 -31.84 3.00
N ALA A 6 -9.95 -31.27 4.17
CA ALA A 6 -10.93 -30.20 4.31
C ALA A 6 -10.54 -28.97 3.47
N PRO A 7 -11.50 -28.13 3.06
CA PRO A 7 -11.25 -26.88 2.34
C PRO A 7 -10.25 -25.98 3.09
N LEU A 8 -9.30 -25.40 2.35
CA LEU A 8 -8.24 -24.58 2.97
C LEU A 8 -8.71 -23.17 3.34
N THR A 9 -9.83 -22.70 2.80
CA THR A 9 -10.44 -21.42 3.20
C THR A 9 -11.91 -21.61 3.55
N SER A 10 -12.44 -20.70 4.37
CA SER A 10 -13.85 -20.72 4.76
C SER A 10 -14.76 -20.56 3.53
N PRO A 11 -15.92 -21.23 3.45
CA PRO A 11 -16.82 -21.15 2.30
C PRO A 11 -17.29 -19.73 1.96
N ASP A 12 -17.28 -18.82 2.94
CA ASP A 12 -17.65 -17.40 2.82
C ASP A 12 -16.46 -16.45 2.57
N CYS A 13 -15.25 -16.99 2.35
CA CYS A 13 -14.04 -16.22 2.08
C CYS A 13 -14.17 -15.47 0.75
N ASP A 14 -14.68 -14.24 0.79
CA ASP A 14 -14.93 -13.40 -0.39
C ASP A 14 -13.96 -12.21 -0.44
N LEU A 15 -13.03 -12.26 -1.39
CA LEU A 15 -12.04 -11.23 -1.69
C LEU A 15 -12.32 -10.49 -3.01
N ARG A 16 -13.48 -10.66 -3.63
CA ARG A 16 -13.85 -9.88 -4.83
C ARG A 16 -13.87 -8.38 -4.50
N GLY A 17 -13.29 -7.57 -5.38
CA GLY A 17 -13.08 -6.13 -5.15
C GLY A 17 -11.98 -5.79 -4.14
N TYR A 18 -11.10 -6.75 -3.83
CA TYR A 18 -9.85 -6.51 -3.10
C TYR A 18 -8.69 -6.63 -4.09
N ASP A 19 -8.23 -5.50 -4.60
CA ASP A 19 -7.31 -5.43 -5.76
C ASP A 19 -5.89 -5.94 -5.45
N PHE A 20 -5.50 -5.90 -4.18
CA PHE A 20 -4.17 -6.32 -3.76
C PHE A 20 -4.12 -7.84 -3.49
N MET A 21 -3.40 -8.57 -4.34
CA MET A 21 -3.02 -9.96 -4.13
C MET A 21 -1.50 -10.06 -3.96
N PRO A 22 -0.98 -10.64 -2.86
CA PRO A 22 0.45 -10.85 -2.69
C PRO A 22 0.96 -11.97 -3.62
N LEU A 23 2.01 -11.68 -4.41
CA LEU A 23 2.63 -12.66 -5.32
C LEU A 23 3.99 -13.21 -4.84
N PHE A 24 4.57 -12.65 -3.77
CA PHE A 24 5.87 -13.05 -3.22
C PHE A 24 6.94 -13.33 -4.30
N ALA A 25 7.35 -12.29 -5.03
CA ALA A 25 8.19 -12.40 -6.22
C ALA A 25 9.39 -13.36 -6.08
N THR A 26 10.15 -13.26 -4.99
CA THR A 26 11.29 -14.17 -4.73
C THR A 26 10.86 -15.64 -4.70
N ARG A 27 9.83 -15.99 -3.92
CA ARG A 27 9.35 -17.38 -3.84
C ARG A 27 8.79 -17.89 -5.16
N LEU A 28 8.16 -17.01 -5.94
CA LEU A 28 7.65 -17.37 -7.25
C LEU A 28 8.80 -17.66 -8.22
N LEU A 29 9.78 -16.76 -8.32
CA LEU A 29 10.90 -16.87 -9.26
C LEU A 29 11.88 -17.99 -8.89
N ASP A 30 11.99 -18.34 -7.61
CA ASP A 30 12.84 -19.43 -7.12
C ASP A 30 12.11 -20.80 -7.10
N SER A 31 10.85 -20.87 -7.54
CA SER A 31 10.05 -22.11 -7.48
C SER A 31 10.27 -23.05 -8.67
N ASP A 32 10.02 -24.34 -8.44
CA ASP A 32 10.01 -25.36 -9.51
C ASP A 32 9.02 -25.02 -10.63
N LEU A 33 7.89 -24.38 -10.29
CA LEU A 33 6.94 -23.88 -11.29
C LEU A 33 7.62 -22.92 -12.27
N TYR A 34 8.39 -21.95 -11.77
CA TYR A 34 9.09 -21.00 -12.64
C TYR A 34 10.26 -21.64 -13.40
N ALA A 35 11.01 -22.53 -12.75
CA ALA A 35 12.16 -23.19 -13.36
C ALA A 35 11.80 -24.18 -14.48
N LEU A 36 10.67 -24.89 -14.35
CA LEU A 36 10.30 -25.99 -15.25
C LEU A 36 9.28 -25.59 -16.32
N SER A 37 8.56 -24.48 -16.15
CA SER A 37 7.49 -24.09 -17.06
C SER A 37 8.00 -23.41 -18.32
N THR A 38 7.31 -23.69 -19.43
CA THR A 38 7.31 -22.83 -20.61
C THR A 38 6.57 -21.52 -20.33
N GLY A 39 6.77 -20.50 -21.16
CA GLY A 39 6.06 -19.22 -21.00
C GLY A 39 4.53 -19.35 -21.09
N ALA A 40 4.01 -20.31 -21.86
CA ALA A 40 2.57 -20.55 -21.97
C ALA A 40 2.01 -21.20 -20.69
N GLU A 41 2.71 -22.20 -20.15
CA GLU A 41 2.37 -22.84 -18.89
C GLU A 41 2.44 -21.87 -17.71
N PHE A 42 3.51 -21.07 -17.63
CA PHE A 42 3.66 -20.06 -16.58
C PHE A 42 2.53 -19.03 -16.62
N LYS A 43 2.20 -18.52 -17.82
CA LYS A 43 1.09 -17.58 -18.00
C LYS A 43 -0.24 -18.20 -17.54
N ALA A 44 -0.48 -19.46 -17.90
CA ALA A 44 -1.68 -20.19 -17.46
C ALA A 44 -1.72 -20.34 -15.93
N ALA A 45 -0.62 -20.78 -15.31
CA ALA A 45 -0.49 -20.95 -13.87
C ALA A 45 -0.76 -19.63 -13.11
N LEU A 46 -0.06 -18.55 -13.49
CA LEU A 46 -0.23 -17.24 -12.86
C LEU A 46 -1.64 -16.68 -13.06
N THR A 47 -2.24 -16.92 -14.22
CA THR A 47 -3.64 -16.53 -14.47
C THR A 47 -4.58 -17.28 -13.54
N LEU A 48 -4.41 -18.60 -13.37
CA LEU A 48 -5.21 -19.41 -12.44
C LEU A 48 -5.03 -18.96 -10.99
N TRP A 49 -3.82 -18.58 -10.58
CA TRP A 49 -3.56 -18.02 -9.25
C TRP A 49 -4.38 -16.75 -9.01
N CYS A 50 -4.35 -15.81 -9.96
CA CYS A 50 -5.14 -14.58 -9.92
C CYS A 50 -6.66 -14.87 -9.93
N LYS A 51 -7.11 -15.82 -10.76
CA LYS A 51 -8.53 -16.20 -10.82
C LYS A 51 -9.00 -16.79 -9.50
N ALA A 52 -8.19 -17.62 -8.86
CA ALA A 52 -8.53 -18.26 -7.59
C ALA A 52 -8.67 -17.25 -6.44
N TRP A 53 -7.85 -16.20 -6.42
CA TRP A 53 -8.00 -15.09 -5.48
C TRP A 53 -9.38 -14.42 -5.55
N LEU A 54 -9.98 -14.41 -6.74
CA LEU A 54 -11.28 -13.78 -7.01
C LEU A 54 -12.47 -14.75 -6.91
N GLN A 55 -12.24 -16.04 -6.69
CA GLN A 55 -13.31 -17.00 -6.45
C GLN A 55 -13.90 -16.84 -5.05
N VAL A 56 -15.05 -17.47 -4.83
CA VAL A 56 -15.61 -17.70 -3.50
C VAL A 56 -15.81 -19.21 -3.39
N PRO A 57 -15.01 -19.92 -2.56
CA PRO A 57 -14.02 -19.39 -1.61
C PRO A 57 -12.72 -18.89 -2.27
N ALA A 58 -12.16 -17.79 -1.77
CA ALA A 58 -10.89 -17.27 -2.29
C ALA A 58 -9.73 -18.23 -2.03
N GLY A 59 -8.83 -18.35 -3.00
CA GLY A 59 -7.73 -19.33 -3.01
C GLY A 59 -8.10 -20.70 -3.57
N SER A 60 -9.30 -20.82 -4.17
CA SER A 60 -9.79 -22.05 -4.77
C SER A 60 -10.20 -21.88 -6.23
N LEU A 61 -10.30 -22.98 -6.96
CA LEU A 61 -10.84 -23.07 -8.32
C LEU A 61 -11.85 -24.23 -8.43
N PRO A 62 -12.83 -24.12 -9.34
CA PRO A 62 -13.59 -25.30 -9.78
C PRO A 62 -12.66 -26.36 -10.38
N ALA A 63 -12.95 -27.64 -10.16
CA ALA A 63 -12.16 -28.75 -10.69
C ALA A 63 -12.58 -29.20 -12.12
N ASP A 64 -13.53 -28.51 -12.76
CA ASP A 64 -13.98 -28.84 -14.11
C ASP A 64 -12.96 -28.35 -15.15
N GLU A 65 -12.44 -29.27 -15.96
CA GLU A 65 -11.42 -29.04 -16.99
C GLU A 65 -11.80 -27.95 -18.01
N ARG A 66 -13.08 -27.85 -18.39
CA ARG A 66 -13.54 -26.85 -19.36
C ARG A 66 -13.55 -25.46 -18.75
N ILE A 67 -13.94 -25.38 -17.48
CA ILE A 67 -13.88 -24.13 -16.72
C ILE A 67 -12.41 -23.72 -16.52
N LEU A 68 -11.54 -24.65 -16.17
CA LEU A 68 -10.10 -24.38 -15.99
C LEU A 68 -9.46 -23.89 -17.29
N ALA A 69 -9.74 -24.55 -18.43
CA ALA A 69 -9.30 -24.13 -19.76
C ALA A 69 -9.72 -22.69 -20.12
N HIS A 70 -10.93 -22.29 -19.72
CA HIS A 70 -11.41 -20.93 -19.89
C HIS A 70 -10.73 -19.95 -18.93
N LEU A 71 -10.63 -20.30 -17.65
CA LEU A 71 -10.04 -19.45 -16.62
C LEU A 71 -8.55 -19.19 -16.83
N SER A 72 -7.80 -20.19 -17.29
CA SER A 72 -6.37 -20.11 -17.63
C SER A 72 -6.11 -19.35 -18.95
N MET A 73 -7.17 -19.07 -19.72
CA MET A 73 -7.12 -18.44 -21.04
C MET A 73 -6.35 -19.26 -22.08
N THR A 74 -6.32 -20.58 -21.95
CA THR A 74 -5.65 -21.48 -22.91
C THR A 74 -6.61 -22.12 -23.89
N GLY A 75 -7.88 -22.26 -23.54
CA GLY A 75 -8.89 -22.85 -24.44
C GLY A 75 -8.49 -24.25 -24.89
N SER A 76 -8.37 -24.47 -26.19
CA SER A 76 -8.08 -25.80 -26.77
C SER A 76 -6.69 -26.35 -26.45
N THR A 77 -5.75 -25.53 -25.99
CA THR A 77 -4.40 -26.00 -25.61
C THR A 77 -4.28 -26.36 -24.13
N TRP A 78 -5.39 -26.40 -23.40
CA TRP A 78 -5.41 -26.70 -21.97
C TRP A 78 -4.71 -28.02 -21.62
N ASP A 79 -5.00 -29.09 -22.34
CA ASP A 79 -4.41 -30.41 -22.06
C ASP A 79 -2.87 -30.41 -22.17
N CYS A 80 -2.29 -29.51 -22.96
CA CYS A 80 -0.84 -29.40 -23.10
C CYS A 80 -0.17 -28.68 -21.93
N VAL A 81 -0.90 -27.81 -21.22
CA VAL A 81 -0.32 -26.98 -20.15
C VAL A 81 -0.81 -27.34 -18.75
N ARG A 82 -1.89 -28.13 -18.65
CA ARG A 82 -2.64 -28.38 -17.42
C ARG A 82 -1.74 -28.82 -16.28
N ASP A 83 -0.89 -29.80 -16.53
CA ASP A 83 -0.15 -30.47 -15.46
C ASP A 83 0.80 -29.49 -14.76
N ILE A 84 1.44 -28.59 -15.52
CA ILE A 84 2.28 -27.51 -14.97
C ILE A 84 1.42 -26.35 -14.43
N ALA A 85 0.33 -25.98 -15.12
CA ALA A 85 -0.56 -24.90 -14.67
C ALA A 85 -1.25 -25.20 -13.33
N LEU A 86 -1.49 -26.49 -13.06
CA LEU A 86 -2.04 -27.01 -11.80
C LEU A 86 -0.95 -27.55 -10.85
N HIS A 87 0.32 -27.24 -11.08
CA HIS A 87 1.39 -27.60 -10.14
C HIS A 87 1.12 -27.01 -8.75
N GLY A 88 1.14 -27.85 -7.71
CA GLY A 88 0.90 -27.46 -6.32
C GLY A 88 -0.57 -27.27 -5.93
N TRP A 89 -1.52 -27.54 -6.83
CA TRP A 89 -2.95 -27.54 -6.50
C TRP A 89 -3.37 -28.87 -5.87
N MET A 90 -4.30 -28.81 -4.92
CA MET A 90 -4.84 -29.98 -4.23
C MET A 90 -6.36 -29.98 -4.25
N GLN A 91 -6.97 -31.13 -4.51
CA GLN A 91 -8.42 -31.27 -4.42
C GLN A 91 -8.83 -31.46 -2.96
N CYS A 92 -9.82 -30.67 -2.52
CA CYS A 92 -10.40 -30.75 -1.18
C CYS A 92 -11.77 -31.44 -1.22
N SER A 93 -12.30 -31.76 -0.04
CA SER A 93 -13.56 -32.48 0.15
C SER A 93 -14.81 -31.74 -0.36
N ASP A 94 -14.70 -30.43 -0.66
CA ASP A 94 -15.75 -29.62 -1.30
C ASP A 94 -15.75 -29.72 -2.84
N GLY A 95 -14.87 -30.55 -3.41
CA GLY A 95 -14.75 -30.76 -4.85
C GLY A 95 -13.99 -29.65 -5.59
N ARG A 96 -13.36 -28.72 -4.86
CA ARG A 96 -12.58 -27.61 -5.44
C ARG A 96 -11.08 -27.87 -5.33
N LEU A 97 -10.33 -27.24 -6.22
CA LEU A 97 -8.86 -27.22 -6.17
C LEU A 97 -8.41 -26.03 -5.35
N TYR A 98 -7.54 -26.23 -4.38
CA TYR A 98 -6.93 -25.18 -3.57
C TYR A 98 -5.44 -25.10 -3.83
N HIS A 99 -4.91 -23.88 -3.84
CA HIS A 99 -3.47 -23.67 -3.81
C HIS A 99 -3.06 -23.24 -2.40
N PRO A 100 -2.25 -24.01 -1.65
CA PRO A 100 -1.95 -23.76 -0.23
C PRO A 100 -1.46 -22.34 0.06
N LEU A 101 -0.54 -21.82 -0.76
CA LEU A 101 -0.01 -20.46 -0.59
C LEU A 101 -1.09 -19.38 -0.78
N ILE A 102 -1.95 -19.51 -1.80
CA ILE A 102 -2.99 -18.52 -2.09
C ILE A 102 -4.08 -18.59 -1.04
N ALA A 103 -4.47 -19.80 -0.62
CA ALA A 103 -5.42 -20.03 0.46
C ALA A 103 -4.93 -19.40 1.77
N GLN A 104 -3.66 -19.59 2.12
CA GLN A 104 -3.04 -19.00 3.32
C GLN A 104 -3.13 -17.47 3.31
N GLU A 105 -2.80 -16.83 2.19
CA GLU A 105 -2.89 -15.37 2.08
C GLU A 105 -4.33 -14.87 2.00
N ALA A 106 -5.23 -15.64 1.40
CA ALA A 106 -6.64 -15.33 1.36
C ALA A 106 -7.25 -15.30 2.78
N ILE A 107 -6.88 -16.25 3.66
CA ILE A 107 -7.29 -16.22 5.07
C ILE A 107 -6.88 -14.91 5.74
N LYS A 108 -5.61 -14.49 5.58
CA LYS A 108 -5.09 -13.26 6.17
C LYS A 108 -5.83 -12.03 5.65
N ALA A 109 -5.99 -11.92 4.33
CA ALA A 109 -6.69 -10.82 3.68
C ALA A 109 -8.16 -10.76 4.10
N PHE A 110 -8.84 -11.91 4.19
CA PHE A 110 -10.24 -11.99 4.57
C PHE A 110 -10.45 -11.59 6.04
N ALA A 111 -9.56 -12.02 6.94
CA ALA A 111 -9.58 -11.59 8.33
C ALA A 111 -9.42 -10.05 8.47
N MET A 112 -8.52 -9.45 7.69
CA MET A 112 -8.35 -7.99 7.65
C MET A 112 -9.60 -7.29 7.10
N ARG A 113 -10.19 -7.81 6.03
CA ARG A 113 -11.43 -7.29 5.43
C ARG A 113 -12.60 -7.34 6.42
N ARG A 114 -12.74 -8.43 7.18
CA ARG A 114 -13.76 -8.57 8.24
C ARG A 114 -13.58 -7.52 9.33
N LYS A 115 -12.36 -7.37 9.87
CA LYS A 115 -12.05 -6.35 10.87
C LYS A 115 -12.38 -4.93 10.38
N GLU A 116 -12.05 -4.62 9.13
CA GLU A 116 -12.36 -3.31 8.56
C GLU A 116 -13.87 -3.08 8.40
N ARG A 117 -14.60 -4.09 7.92
CA ARG A 117 -16.07 -4.05 7.80
C ARG A 117 -16.73 -3.86 9.16
N GLU A 118 -16.28 -4.57 10.19
CA GLU A 118 -16.74 -4.43 11.57
C GLU A 118 -16.44 -3.04 12.13
N ARG A 119 -15.22 -2.52 11.95
CA ARG A 119 -14.85 -1.15 12.36
C ARG A 119 -15.75 -0.11 11.71
N LYS A 120 -15.96 -0.18 10.39
CA LYS A 120 -16.85 0.73 9.65
C LYS A 120 -18.31 0.58 10.09
N ALA A 121 -18.77 -0.64 10.38
CA ALA A 121 -20.11 -0.88 10.90
C ALA A 121 -20.31 -0.23 12.27
N ARG A 122 -19.36 -0.41 13.21
CA ARG A 122 -19.38 0.22 14.54
C ARG A 122 -19.36 1.76 14.44
N GLN A 123 -18.53 2.30 13.56
CA GLN A 123 -18.49 3.76 13.32
C GLN A 123 -19.84 4.28 12.81
N ARG A 124 -20.43 3.60 11.81
CA ARG A 124 -21.76 3.97 11.29
C ARG A 124 -22.87 3.85 12.34
N ALA A 125 -22.82 2.83 13.19
CA ALA A 125 -23.78 2.65 14.28
C ALA A 125 -23.68 3.78 15.31
N ARG A 126 -22.46 4.16 15.73
CA ARG A 126 -22.22 5.29 16.64
C ARG A 126 -22.73 6.62 16.07
N LEU A 127 -22.46 6.88 14.78
CA LEU A 127 -22.96 8.07 14.09
C LEU A 127 -24.49 8.10 14.02
N ARG A 128 -25.13 6.94 13.81
CA ARG A 128 -26.60 6.82 13.79
C ARG A 128 -27.24 7.00 15.17
N SER A 129 -26.57 6.58 16.25
CA SER A 129 -27.10 6.66 17.61
C SER A 129 -26.97 8.05 18.25
N GLY A 130 -26.58 9.08 17.48
CA GLY A 130 -26.41 10.45 17.99
C GLY A 130 -25.29 10.61 19.02
N ALA A 131 -24.43 9.60 19.17
CA ALA A 131 -23.28 9.69 20.06
C ALA A 131 -22.30 10.71 19.46
N SER A 132 -22.08 11.80 20.19
CA SER A 132 -21.04 12.80 19.87
C SER A 132 -19.74 12.12 19.48
N LEU A 133 -19.13 12.58 18.38
CA LEU A 133 -17.77 12.22 17.99
C LEU A 133 -16.79 12.80 19.02
N SER A 134 -16.71 12.18 20.20
CA SER A 134 -15.54 12.33 21.07
C SER A 134 -14.36 11.73 20.32
N HIS A 135 -13.51 12.59 19.76
CA HIS A 135 -12.28 12.20 19.08
C HIS A 135 -11.28 11.68 20.11
N GLY A 136 -11.46 10.44 20.55
CA GLY A 136 -10.41 9.67 21.18
C GLY A 136 -9.27 9.52 20.17
N THR A 137 -8.13 10.08 20.52
CA THR A 137 -6.86 10.05 19.78
C THR A 137 -6.58 8.64 19.26
N THR A 138 -6.41 8.52 17.94
CA THR A 138 -5.69 7.40 17.34
C THR A 138 -4.60 7.97 16.48
N GLU A 139 -3.38 7.80 16.98
CA GLU A 139 -2.14 7.87 16.24
C GLU A 139 -2.32 7.31 14.82
N GLY A 140 -1.92 8.12 13.85
CA GLY A 140 -1.82 7.69 12.46
C GLY A 140 -0.69 6.69 12.32
N ARG A 141 -1.02 5.40 12.26
CA ARG A 141 -0.23 4.42 11.50
C ARG A 141 -0.57 4.60 10.02
N ASP A 142 0.22 5.43 9.35
CA ASP A 142 0.27 5.45 7.90
C ASP A 142 0.96 4.16 7.42
N ALA A 143 0.28 3.45 6.53
CA ALA A 143 0.82 2.32 5.81
C ALA A 143 1.72 2.83 4.69
N SER A 144 3.03 2.86 4.93
CA SER A 144 4.05 2.66 3.89
C SER A 144 5.33 2.09 4.51
N PHE A 145 5.80 0.98 3.91
CA PHE A 145 7.07 0.28 4.12
C PHE A 145 7.33 -0.45 5.45
N ARG A 146 7.38 -1.79 5.35
CA ARG A 146 8.15 -2.64 6.26
C ARG A 146 9.63 -2.54 5.89
N ALA A 147 10.48 -2.32 6.87
CA ALA A 147 11.87 -2.78 6.86
C ALA A 147 12.12 -3.45 8.21
N ASP A 148 12.55 -4.70 8.16
CA ASP A 148 13.07 -5.48 9.28
C ASP A 148 14.19 -4.72 10.00
N ARG A 149 14.19 -4.79 11.34
CA ARG A 149 15.44 -4.93 12.10
C ARG A 149 15.18 -5.53 13.47
N ASP A 150 15.98 -6.56 13.73
CA ASP A 150 16.03 -7.40 14.91
C ASP A 150 16.34 -6.66 16.21
N SER A 151 16.00 -7.37 17.28
CA SER A 151 16.32 -7.18 18.70
C SER A 151 17.70 -6.59 19.01
N ASP A 152 17.75 -5.76 20.07
CA ASP A 152 18.53 -6.13 21.26
C ASP A 152 17.99 -5.41 22.51
N LYS A 153 18.12 -6.14 23.61
CA LYS A 153 17.59 -5.94 24.96
C LYS A 153 18.80 -5.71 25.86
N ASP A 154 18.81 -4.66 26.69
CA ASP A 154 19.14 -4.79 28.13
C ASP A 154 19.16 -3.46 28.92
N SER A 155 18.70 -3.63 30.16
CA SER A 155 19.04 -2.99 31.44
C SER A 155 18.78 -1.49 31.72
N ASP A 156 17.77 -1.30 32.58
CA ASP A 156 17.80 -0.62 33.89
C ASP A 156 18.45 0.76 34.05
N SER A 157 17.63 1.72 34.48
CA SER A 157 17.95 2.66 35.58
C SER A 157 16.67 3.31 36.10
N GLU A 158 16.43 3.12 37.39
CA GLU A 158 15.24 3.50 38.17
C GLU A 158 15.39 4.90 38.79
N SER A 159 14.30 5.67 38.82
CA SER A 159 13.84 6.62 39.89
C SER A 159 13.62 8.09 39.43
N PRO A 160 12.90 8.93 40.21
CA PRO A 160 11.43 8.99 40.23
C PRO A 160 10.90 10.42 39.99
N GLY A 161 9.75 10.59 39.32
CA GLY A 161 9.17 11.91 39.08
C GLY A 161 7.67 11.86 38.88
N THR A 162 6.95 12.42 39.85
CA THR A 162 5.50 12.61 39.98
C THR A 162 4.79 12.97 38.66
N PRO A 163 3.58 12.44 38.38
CA PRO A 163 2.84 12.76 37.15
C PRO A 163 2.29 14.20 37.22
N ARG A 164 2.97 15.14 36.59
CA ARG A 164 2.43 16.48 36.34
C ARG A 164 1.59 16.44 35.07
N GLN A 165 0.28 16.31 35.24
CA GLN A 165 -0.69 16.48 34.16
C GLN A 165 -0.52 17.89 33.58
N ALA A 166 -0.20 17.99 32.29
CA ALA A 166 -0.15 19.25 31.56
C ALA A 166 -1.56 19.65 31.09
N PRO A 167 -1.92 20.95 31.10
CA PRO A 167 -3.23 21.42 30.66
C PRO A 167 -3.41 21.26 29.14
N HIS A 168 -4.62 20.83 28.75
CA HIS A 168 -4.97 20.30 27.44
C HIS A 168 -5.70 21.31 26.54
N ASP A 169 -5.22 22.56 26.44
CA ASP A 169 -5.88 23.58 25.61
C ASP A 169 -5.06 23.90 24.35
N GLY A 170 -5.56 23.43 23.20
CA GLY A 170 -5.02 23.81 21.89
C GLY A 170 -5.68 25.11 21.43
N GLN A 171 -4.92 25.99 20.78
CA GLN A 171 -5.43 27.28 20.30
C GLN A 171 -5.36 27.36 18.77
N ARG A 172 -6.28 28.13 18.17
CA ARG A 172 -6.18 28.53 16.76
C ARG A 172 -5.00 29.50 16.59
N LEU A 173 -4.47 29.60 15.37
CA LEU A 173 -3.35 30.50 15.07
C LEU A 173 -3.83 31.93 15.31
N SER A 174 -3.21 32.63 16.27
CA SER A 174 -3.55 34.02 16.57
C SER A 174 -3.21 34.93 15.38
N ASP A 175 -4.00 35.98 15.19
CA ASP A 175 -3.67 37.07 14.26
C ASP A 175 -2.38 37.79 14.65
N SER A 176 -2.00 37.72 15.93
CA SER A 176 -0.76 38.27 16.48
C SER A 176 0.45 37.32 16.43
N TRP A 177 0.33 36.13 15.84
CA TRP A 177 1.48 35.23 15.72
C TRP A 177 2.52 35.84 14.78
N MET A 178 3.76 35.92 15.25
CA MET A 178 4.90 36.50 14.52
C MET A 178 6.02 35.48 14.39
N LEU A 179 6.71 35.55 13.25
CA LEU A 179 7.92 34.78 13.01
C LEU A 179 9.03 35.29 13.95
N THR A 180 9.47 34.45 14.88
CA THR A 180 10.62 34.73 15.74
C THR A 180 11.93 34.56 14.97
N ASP A 181 12.98 35.27 15.38
CA ASP A 181 14.32 35.20 14.77
C ASP A 181 14.87 33.75 14.68
N GLU A 182 14.59 32.91 15.68
CA GLU A 182 14.98 31.49 15.69
C GLU A 182 14.33 30.69 14.54
N LEU A 183 13.04 30.93 14.28
CA LEU A 183 12.32 30.26 13.20
C LEU A 183 12.72 30.82 11.83
N ALA A 184 13.08 32.11 11.77
CA ALA A 184 13.61 32.71 10.57
C ALA A 184 14.96 32.10 10.19
N ALA A 185 15.85 31.92 11.17
CA ALA A 185 17.12 31.22 10.99
C ALA A 185 16.91 29.78 10.53
N TYR A 186 15.98 29.04 11.15
CA TYR A 186 15.66 27.66 10.77
C TYR A 186 15.16 27.53 9.33
N ALA A 187 14.29 28.44 8.87
CA ALA A 187 13.83 28.45 7.49
C ALA A 187 14.97 28.80 6.50
N HIS A 188 15.87 29.69 6.91
CA HIS A 188 17.03 30.08 6.11
C HIS A 188 18.04 28.92 5.95
N GLU A 189 18.30 28.16 7.01
CA GLU A 189 19.16 26.96 6.97
C GLU A 189 18.64 25.90 5.99
N LEU A 190 17.33 25.80 5.82
CA LEU A 190 16.69 24.91 4.85
C LEU A 190 16.64 25.48 3.42
N GLY A 191 17.24 26.65 3.17
CA GLY A 191 17.25 27.33 1.88
C GLY A 191 15.87 27.89 1.47
N LEU A 192 15.01 28.18 2.43
CA LEU A 192 13.69 28.78 2.22
C LEU A 192 13.72 30.27 2.51
N SER A 193 12.79 31.02 1.92
CA SER A 193 12.59 32.44 2.24
C SER A 193 11.68 32.52 3.48
N PRO A 194 12.18 32.99 4.64
CA PRO A 194 11.41 32.93 5.88
C PRO A 194 10.12 33.73 5.84
N ALA A 195 10.17 34.95 5.29
CA ALA A 195 9.01 35.83 5.16
C ALA A 195 7.90 35.21 4.29
N ARG A 196 8.26 34.63 3.13
CA ARG A 196 7.29 34.03 2.20
C ARG A 196 6.64 32.76 2.76
N GLU A 197 7.42 31.91 3.43
CA GLU A 197 6.88 30.69 4.04
C GLU A 197 6.01 31.01 5.26
N ALA A 198 6.34 32.04 6.04
CA ALA A 198 5.52 32.49 7.17
C ALA A 198 4.17 33.06 6.70
N GLU A 199 4.16 33.86 5.64
CA GLU A 199 2.92 34.37 5.02
C GLU A 199 2.05 33.22 4.52
N SER A 200 2.62 32.31 3.73
CA SER A 200 1.92 31.13 3.21
C SER A 200 1.37 30.23 4.33
N PHE A 201 2.13 30.09 5.42
CA PHE A 201 1.72 29.31 6.60
C PHE A 201 0.55 29.96 7.32
N CYS A 202 0.60 31.27 7.55
CA CYS A 202 -0.49 32.04 8.16
C CYS A 202 -1.77 31.96 7.32
N ASP A 203 -1.68 32.20 6.01
CA ASP A 203 -2.83 32.16 5.11
C ASP A 203 -3.47 30.77 5.05
N TYR A 204 -2.65 29.72 4.97
CA TYR A 204 -3.14 28.35 4.97
C TYR A 204 -3.91 28.03 6.26
N TRP A 205 -3.36 28.36 7.43
CA TRP A 205 -3.99 28.02 8.70
C TRP A 205 -5.15 28.93 9.08
N ARG A 206 -5.15 30.20 8.65
CA ARG A 206 -6.27 31.13 8.83
C ARG A 206 -7.45 30.82 7.91
N SER A 207 -7.19 30.41 6.67
CA SER A 207 -8.24 30.00 5.72
C SER A 207 -8.81 28.61 6.03
N THR A 208 -8.12 27.81 6.83
CA THR A 208 -8.57 26.46 7.17
C THR A 208 -9.62 26.49 8.30
N ALA A 209 -10.88 26.22 7.95
CA ALA A 209 -12.00 26.19 8.90
C ALA A 209 -12.18 24.84 9.65
N ASN A 210 -11.28 23.86 9.47
CA ASN A 210 -11.43 22.52 10.02
C ASN A 210 -10.93 22.37 11.48
N GLU A 211 -11.35 21.30 12.15
CA GLU A 211 -10.90 20.95 13.52
C GLU A 211 -9.38 20.76 13.66
N ARG A 212 -8.67 20.60 12.54
CA ARG A 212 -7.20 20.49 12.52
C ARG A 212 -6.52 21.86 12.57
N ALA A 213 -7.23 22.99 12.51
CA ALA A 213 -6.68 24.34 12.65
C ALA A 213 -6.41 24.76 14.11
N VAL A 214 -6.46 23.80 15.04
CA VAL A 214 -6.09 23.98 16.44
C VAL A 214 -4.75 23.28 16.69
N LYS A 215 -3.78 24.01 17.26
CA LYS A 215 -2.45 23.50 17.61
C LYS A 215 -2.03 23.99 18.99
N HIS A 216 -1.24 23.19 19.69
CA HIS A 216 -0.65 23.58 20.97
C HIS A 216 0.65 24.37 20.77
N ASP A 217 1.41 24.04 19.72
CA ASP A 217 2.67 24.71 19.39
C ASP A 217 2.70 25.06 17.90
N TRP A 218 2.46 26.35 17.61
CA TRP A 218 2.48 26.89 16.26
C TRP A 218 3.91 27.01 15.70
N ASN A 219 4.93 27.12 16.56
CA ASN A 219 6.33 27.19 16.15
C ASN A 219 6.83 25.80 15.70
N ALA A 220 6.47 24.75 16.42
CA ALA A 220 6.71 23.37 15.99
C ALA A 220 5.98 23.03 14.68
N ALA A 221 4.73 23.50 14.54
CA ALA A 221 3.98 23.34 13.30
C ALA A 221 4.67 24.05 12.12
N PHE A 222 5.24 25.24 12.34
CA PHE A 222 6.03 25.95 11.33
C PHE A 222 7.31 25.21 10.96
N ARG A 223 8.06 24.63 11.91
CA ARG A 223 9.25 23.80 11.59
C ARG A 223 8.92 22.58 10.75
N ILE A 224 7.79 21.91 11.03
CA ILE A 224 7.29 20.79 10.21
C ILE A 224 6.91 21.28 8.80
N TRP A 225 6.27 22.46 8.70
CA TRP A 225 5.95 23.10 7.43
C TRP A 225 7.20 23.36 6.58
N CYS A 226 8.25 23.95 7.17
CA CYS A 226 9.51 24.23 6.49
C CYS A 226 10.20 22.95 5.98
N ARG A 227 10.27 21.88 6.79
CA ARG A 227 10.83 20.58 6.33
C ARG A 227 10.11 20.05 5.09
N LYS A 228 8.77 20.02 5.13
CA LYS A 228 7.95 19.57 4.01
C LYS A 228 8.06 20.48 2.78
N SER A 229 8.18 21.79 2.96
CA SER A 229 8.40 22.75 1.86
C SER A 229 9.76 22.53 1.20
N ALA A 230 10.82 22.30 1.99
CA ALA A 230 12.15 21.99 1.47
C ALA A 230 12.17 20.66 0.70
N GLU A 231 11.58 19.59 1.26
CA GLU A 231 11.43 18.30 0.59
C GLU A 231 10.73 18.43 -0.76
N ARG A 232 9.57 19.10 -0.82
CA ARG A 232 8.82 19.33 -2.07
C ARG A 232 9.65 20.08 -3.13
N ARG A 233 10.45 21.06 -2.72
CA ARG A 233 11.35 21.80 -3.63
C ARG A 233 12.47 20.91 -4.16
N GLN A 234 13.05 20.06 -3.31
CA GLN A 234 14.07 19.09 -3.72
C GLN A 234 13.50 18.06 -4.71
N THR A 235 12.31 17.52 -4.45
CA THR A 235 11.65 16.57 -5.37
C THR A 235 11.32 17.23 -6.71
N ARG A 236 10.80 18.47 -6.71
CA ARG A 236 10.56 19.22 -7.96
C ARG A 236 11.85 19.50 -8.72
N ARG A 237 12.92 19.89 -8.02
CA ARG A 237 14.23 20.13 -8.64
C ARG A 237 14.81 18.86 -9.26
N ALA A 238 14.70 17.72 -8.58
CA ALA A 238 15.11 16.41 -9.09
C ALA A 238 14.28 15.96 -10.31
N SER A 239 12.99 16.32 -10.35
CA SER A 239 12.14 16.06 -11.52
C SER A 239 12.46 16.96 -12.72
N SER A 240 12.85 18.22 -12.49
CA SER A 240 13.23 19.17 -13.54
C SER A 240 14.66 18.99 -14.06
N SER A 241 15.55 18.36 -13.29
CA SER A 241 16.94 18.10 -13.69
C SER A 241 17.13 16.79 -14.44
N ARG A 242 16.05 16.07 -14.76
CA ARG A 242 16.11 14.84 -15.57
C ARG A 242 16.24 15.27 -17.05
N PRO A 243 17.39 15.07 -17.71
CA PRO A 243 17.59 15.54 -19.07
C PRO A 243 16.67 14.79 -20.04
N SER A 244 16.04 15.52 -20.94
CA SER A 244 15.22 15.03 -22.05
C SER A 244 16.06 14.32 -23.14
N SER A 245 17.05 13.50 -22.78
CA SER A 245 17.99 12.91 -23.73
C SER A 245 17.39 11.74 -24.54
N THR A 246 16.26 11.16 -24.12
CA THR A 246 15.68 10.01 -24.84
C THR A 246 14.94 10.41 -26.12
N THR A 247 14.48 11.65 -26.26
CA THR A 247 13.65 12.05 -27.42
C THR A 247 14.47 12.60 -28.59
N GLU A 248 15.60 13.27 -28.34
CA GLU A 248 16.44 13.77 -29.45
C GLU A 248 17.34 12.69 -30.05
N GLN A 249 17.88 11.78 -29.22
CA GLN A 249 18.79 10.73 -29.68
C GLN A 249 18.08 9.70 -30.58
N ASN A 250 16.83 9.35 -30.24
CA ASN A 250 15.98 8.49 -31.06
C ASN A 250 15.52 9.17 -32.37
N ARG A 251 15.42 10.51 -32.39
CA ARG A 251 15.04 11.26 -33.59
C ARG A 251 16.20 11.38 -34.57
N SER A 252 17.45 11.50 -34.10
CA SER A 252 18.64 11.48 -34.96
C SER A 252 18.88 10.11 -35.60
N GLU A 253 18.65 9.00 -34.87
CA GLU A 253 18.79 7.65 -35.42
C GLU A 253 17.73 7.35 -36.50
N LEU A 254 16.48 7.74 -36.27
CA LEU A 254 15.40 7.57 -37.27
C LEU A 254 15.64 8.38 -38.55
N LEU A 255 16.26 9.57 -38.46
CA LEU A 255 16.59 10.40 -39.62
C LEU A 255 17.87 9.95 -40.36
N ALA A 256 18.72 9.15 -39.72
CA ALA A 256 19.89 8.52 -40.36
C ALA A 256 19.46 7.26 -41.13
N LEU A 257 18.58 6.44 -40.55
CA LEU A 257 17.99 5.26 -41.20
C LEU A 257 17.14 5.62 -42.44
N ALA A 258 16.38 6.72 -42.39
CA ALA A 258 15.59 7.18 -43.53
C ALA A 258 16.44 7.69 -44.71
N ARG A 259 17.68 8.14 -44.48
CA ARG A 259 18.58 8.63 -45.53
C ARG A 259 19.42 7.52 -46.19
N GLY A 260 19.60 6.38 -45.52
CA GLY A 260 20.27 5.21 -46.10
C GLY A 260 19.39 4.34 -47.00
N ALA A 261 18.06 4.54 -46.99
CA ALA A 261 17.10 3.74 -47.75
C ALA A 261 16.74 4.32 -49.13
N LEU A 262 17.34 5.46 -49.52
CA LEU A 262 17.09 6.15 -50.80
C LEU A 262 18.36 6.35 -51.65
N SER A 263 19.41 5.57 -51.38
CA SER A 263 20.60 5.47 -52.23
C SER A 263 20.84 4.02 -52.63
#